data_AF-A0A1F9Z3D6-F1
#
_entry.id   AF-A0A1F9Z3D6-F1
#
_cell.length_a   1.000
_cell.length_b   1.000
_cell.length_c   1.000
_cell.angle_alpha   90.00
_cell.angle_beta   90.00
_cell.angle_gamma   90.00
#
_symmetry.space_group_name_H-M   'P 1'
#
loop_
_entity.id
_entity.type
_entity.pdbx_description
1 polymer ?
#
loop_
_entity_poly.entity_id
_entity_poly.type
_entity_poly.pdbx_seq_one_letter_code
_entity_poly.pdbx_strand_id
1 'polypeptide(L)'
;MPLSAYGLPDLTAQIIGIEWIVVLIVIAILLLFGPQKLPELARGIGRAMGEFRRGKAEVERQISTELSDFELKEQRTRVEKAAAALGVPSTAKSEMQLKLDIARAVDKATDEQVVAASQAIGVYSSGADVHRLKEQIVKSLNV
;
A
#
# COMPACT_ATOMS: atom_id res chain seq x y z
N MET A 1 -78.01 -13.99 1.01
CA MET A 1 -76.72 -13.55 0.43
C MET A 1 -76.10 -12.52 1.35
N PRO A 2 -74.86 -12.73 1.80
CA PRO A 2 -73.93 -11.62 1.87
C PRO A 2 -72.66 -11.92 1.06
N LEU A 3 -72.29 -10.94 0.25
CA LEU A 3 -71.00 -10.78 -0.40
C LEU A 3 -69.96 -10.42 0.66
N SER A 4 -68.92 -11.24 0.77
CA SER A 4 -67.66 -10.95 1.48
C SER A 4 -66.67 -12.02 1.06
N ALA A 5 -65.43 -11.78 0.69
CA ALA A 5 -64.61 -10.60 0.72
C ALA A 5 -63.38 -10.91 -0.16
N TYR A 6 -62.87 -9.89 -0.83
CA TYR A 6 -61.43 -9.63 -1.01
C TYR A 6 -60.48 -10.84 -0.98
N GLY A 7 -60.11 -11.36 -2.15
CA GLY A 7 -58.98 -10.83 -2.92
C GLY A 7 -57.74 -10.31 -2.17
N LEU A 8 -57.35 -10.89 -1.03
CA LEU A 8 -55.98 -10.73 -0.52
C LEU A 8 -55.20 -11.96 -0.98
N PRO A 9 -54.12 -11.82 -1.79
CA PRO A 9 -53.20 -12.93 -1.97
C PRO A 9 -52.73 -13.35 -0.57
N ASP A 10 -52.81 -14.65 -0.30
CA ASP A 10 -52.44 -15.26 0.97
C ASP A 10 -51.02 -14.80 1.32
N LEU A 11 -50.91 -13.77 2.17
CA LEU A 11 -49.63 -13.11 2.49
C LEU A 11 -48.67 -14.10 3.13
N THR A 12 -49.24 -15.17 3.68
CA THR A 12 -48.57 -16.37 4.15
C THR A 12 -47.76 -17.03 3.01
N ALA A 13 -48.31 -17.22 1.81
CA ALA A 13 -47.65 -17.94 0.72
C ALA A 13 -46.40 -17.23 0.16
N GLN A 14 -46.34 -15.90 0.17
CA GLN A 14 -45.18 -15.15 -0.32
C GLN A 14 -44.01 -15.10 0.67
N ILE A 15 -44.29 -15.11 1.97
CA ILE A 15 -43.27 -15.06 3.04
C ILE A 15 -42.78 -16.47 3.40
N ILE A 16 -43.46 -17.52 2.94
CA ILE A 16 -43.17 -18.90 3.34
C ILE A 16 -42.21 -19.61 2.35
N GLY A 17 -42.02 -19.10 1.13
CA GLY A 17 -41.34 -19.85 0.06
C GLY A 17 -39.84 -20.10 0.25
N ILE A 18 -39.07 -19.09 0.68
CA ILE A 18 -37.59 -19.19 0.69
C ILE A 18 -37.10 -20.00 1.91
N GLU A 19 -37.77 -19.83 3.04
CA GLU A 19 -37.47 -20.47 4.31
C GLU A 19 -37.57 -21.99 4.19
N TRP A 20 -38.65 -22.52 3.59
CA TRP A 20 -38.77 -23.96 3.36
C TRP A 20 -37.74 -24.50 2.38
N ILE A 21 -37.37 -23.73 1.35
CA ILE A 21 -36.30 -24.13 0.41
C ILE A 21 -34.98 -24.27 1.16
N VAL A 22 -34.62 -23.29 2.00
CA VAL A 22 -33.39 -23.35 2.80
C VAL A 22 -33.42 -24.55 3.74
N VAL A 23 -34.55 -24.80 4.42
CA VAL A 23 -34.70 -25.96 5.33
C VAL A 23 -34.54 -27.28 4.57
N LEU A 24 -35.18 -27.44 3.41
CA LEU A 24 -35.05 -28.65 2.59
C LEU A 24 -33.61 -28.88 2.12
N ILE A 25 -32.90 -27.81 1.70
CA ILE A 25 -31.49 -27.90 1.30
C ILE A 25 -30.62 -28.33 2.47
N VAL A 26 -30.82 -27.72 3.65
CA VAL A 26 -30.06 -28.08 4.86
C VAL A 26 -30.31 -29.54 5.22
N ILE A 27 -31.56 -29.99 5.24
CA ILE A 27 -31.90 -31.39 5.51
C ILE A 27 -31.27 -32.33 4.47
N ALA A 28 -31.35 -31.99 3.18
CA ALA A 28 -30.73 -32.80 2.13
C ALA A 28 -29.21 -32.94 2.33
N ILE A 29 -28.52 -31.84 2.64
CA ILE A 29 -27.08 -31.84 2.94
C ILE A 29 -26.79 -32.68 4.19
N LEU A 30 -27.59 -32.55 5.24
CA LEU A 30 -27.46 -33.33 6.48
C LEU A 30 -27.69 -34.83 6.25
N LEU A 31 -28.57 -35.21 5.33
CA LEU A 31 -28.81 -36.62 4.99
C LEU A 31 -27.68 -37.20 4.13
N LEU A 32 -27.18 -36.44 3.14
CA LEU A 32 -26.10 -36.88 2.26
C LEU A 32 -24.76 -36.99 2.99
N PHE A 33 -24.42 -35.97 3.80
CA PHE A 33 -23.10 -35.85 4.41
C PHE A 33 -23.11 -36.16 5.92
N GLY A 34 -24.27 -36.08 6.58
CA GLY A 34 -24.38 -36.25 8.02
C GLY A 34 -24.19 -34.93 8.80
N PRO A 35 -24.84 -34.79 9.97
CA PRO A 35 -24.77 -33.57 10.79
C PRO A 35 -23.37 -33.26 11.33
N GLN A 36 -22.51 -34.28 11.45
CA GLN A 36 -21.13 -34.12 11.92
C GLN A 36 -20.19 -33.52 10.86
N LYS A 37 -20.55 -33.58 9.56
CA LYS A 37 -19.66 -33.11 8.49
C LYS A 37 -19.66 -31.61 8.29
N LEU A 38 -20.78 -30.92 8.53
CA LEU A 38 -20.84 -29.46 8.48
C LEU A 38 -19.85 -28.78 9.45
N PRO A 39 -19.81 -29.12 10.76
CA PRO A 39 -18.85 -28.51 11.67
C PRO A 39 -17.39 -28.91 11.37
N GLU A 40 -17.16 -30.12 10.84
CA GLU A 40 -15.83 -30.58 10.43
C GLU A 40 -15.30 -29.76 9.22
N LEU A 41 -16.14 -29.55 8.21
CA LEU A 41 -15.82 -28.71 7.05
C LEU A 41 -15.61 -27.25 7.44
N ALA A 42 -16.47 -26.69 8.28
CA ALA A 42 -16.33 -25.32 8.77
C ALA A 42 -15.00 -25.12 9.52
N ARG A 43 -14.58 -26.09 10.34
CA ARG A 43 -13.28 -26.08 11.01
C ARG A 43 -12.11 -26.15 10.02
N GLY A 44 -12.21 -27.00 9.00
CA GLY A 44 -11.19 -27.12 7.95
C GLY A 44 -11.02 -25.81 7.16
N ILE A 45 -12.13 -25.25 6.68
CA ILE A 45 -12.16 -23.97 5.96
C ILE A 45 -11.64 -22.84 6.85
N GLY A 46 -12.07 -22.79 8.11
CA GLY A 46 -11.63 -21.76 9.06
C GLY A 46 -10.12 -21.79 9.31
N ARG A 47 -9.53 -23.00 9.45
CA ARG A 47 -8.07 -23.16 9.57
C ARG A 47 -7.37 -22.71 8.29
N ALA A 48 -7.84 -23.14 7.12
CA ALA A 48 -7.25 -22.76 5.83
C ALA A 48 -7.29 -21.24 5.61
N MET A 49 -8.42 -20.60 5.90
CA MET A 49 -8.56 -19.14 5.86
C MET A 49 -7.62 -18.44 6.84
N GLY A 50 -7.44 -19.00 8.04
CA GLY A 50 -6.50 -18.48 9.05
C GLY A 50 -5.05 -18.51 8.57
N GLU A 51 -4.60 -19.66 8.07
CA GLU A 51 -3.25 -19.81 7.51
C GLU A 51 -3.04 -18.94 6.26
N PHE A 52 -4.03 -18.84 5.38
CA PHE A 52 -3.97 -17.97 4.21
C PHE A 52 -3.81 -16.49 4.59
N ARG A 53 -4.58 -16.01 5.58
CA ARG A 53 -4.46 -14.63 6.08
C ARG A 53 -3.08 -14.36 6.68
N ARG A 54 -2.54 -15.30 7.45
CA ARG A 54 -1.18 -15.18 8.03
C ARG A 54 -0.11 -15.15 6.94
N GLY A 55 -0.18 -16.07 5.98
CA GLY A 55 0.73 -16.11 4.84
C GLY A 55 0.69 -14.82 4.03
N LYS A 56 -0.51 -14.28 3.75
CA LYS A 56 -0.67 -12.99 3.06
C LYS A 56 0.00 -11.84 3.84
N ALA A 57 -0.22 -11.76 5.15
CA ALA A 57 0.35 -10.70 5.99
C ALA A 57 1.89 -10.77 6.04
N GLU A 58 2.45 -11.98 6.05
CA GLU A 58 3.90 -12.18 6.02
C GLU A 58 4.50 -11.73 4.68
N VAL A 59 3.88 -12.11 3.56
CA VAL A 59 4.30 -11.67 2.22
C VAL A 59 4.24 -10.15 2.08
N GLU A 60 3.16 -9.52 2.55
CA GLU A 60 3.01 -8.06 2.52
C GLU A 60 4.11 -7.35 3.32
N ARG A 61 4.48 -7.88 4.50
CA ARG A 61 5.60 -7.37 5.29
C ARG A 61 6.92 -7.51 4.55
N GLN A 62 7.20 -8.69 3.99
CA GLN A 62 8.44 -8.93 3.25
C GLN A 62 8.58 -7.99 2.06
N ILE A 63 7.52 -7.82 1.27
CA ILE A 63 7.50 -6.87 0.15
C ILE A 63 7.73 -5.43 0.65
N SER A 64 7.04 -5.01 1.71
CA SER A 64 7.21 -3.65 2.27
C SER A 64 8.64 -3.40 2.75
N THR A 65 9.27 -4.41 3.39
CA THR A 65 10.66 -4.33 3.85
C THR A 65 11.63 -4.27 2.68
N GLU A 66 11.49 -5.14 1.68
CA GLU A 66 12.36 -5.14 0.49
C GLU A 66 12.24 -3.85 -0.33
N LEU A 67 11.02 -3.31 -0.49
CA LEU A 67 10.80 -2.03 -1.16
C LEU A 67 11.44 -0.88 -0.37
N SER A 68 11.28 -0.86 0.95
CA SER A 68 11.92 0.15 1.81
C SER A 68 13.45 0.08 1.71
N ASP A 69 14.02 -1.11 1.74
CA ASP A 69 15.47 -1.31 1.60
C ASP A 69 15.99 -0.88 0.22
N PHE A 70 15.21 -1.12 -0.83
CA PHE A 70 15.52 -0.66 -2.18
C PHE A 70 15.49 0.87 -2.28
N GLU A 71 14.43 1.51 -1.76
CA GLU A 71 14.32 2.98 -1.73
C GLU A 71 15.46 3.62 -0.93
N LEU A 72 15.83 3.05 0.22
CA LEU A 72 16.95 3.53 1.04
C LEU A 72 18.30 3.42 0.31
N LYS A 73 18.54 2.32 -0.40
CA LYS A 73 19.75 2.15 -1.23
C LYS A 73 19.79 3.12 -2.40
N GLU A 74 18.66 3.34 -3.06
CA GLU A 74 18.56 4.28 -4.16
C GLU A 74 18.78 5.72 -3.68
N GLN A 75 18.16 6.12 -2.56
CA GLN A 75 18.37 7.43 -1.95
C GLN A 75 19.84 7.65 -1.57
N ARG A 76 20.49 6.68 -0.91
CA ARG A 76 21.94 6.78 -0.62
C ARG A 76 22.76 6.98 -1.88
N THR A 77 22.47 6.24 -2.93
CA THR A 77 23.18 6.35 -4.22
C THR A 77 22.98 7.72 -4.86
N ARG A 78 21.77 8.31 -4.77
CA ARG A 78 21.48 9.66 -5.28
C ARG A 78 22.18 10.74 -4.45
N VAL A 79 22.16 10.63 -3.13
CA VAL A 79 22.85 11.57 -2.21
C VAL A 79 24.36 11.53 -2.43
N GLU A 80 24.93 10.35 -2.63
CA GLU A 80 26.36 10.17 -2.90
C GLU A 80 26.77 10.75 -4.25
N LYS A 81 25.95 10.55 -5.30
CA LYS A 81 26.15 11.19 -6.61
C LYS A 81 26.05 12.73 -6.53
N ALA A 82 25.11 13.25 -5.75
CA ALA A 82 24.96 14.69 -5.53
C ALA A 82 26.16 15.29 -4.76
N ALA A 83 26.63 14.61 -3.71
CA ALA A 83 27.81 15.01 -2.96
C ALA A 83 29.07 15.01 -3.85
N ALA A 84 29.23 14.01 -4.71
CA ALA A 84 30.33 13.94 -5.66
C ALA A 84 30.30 15.08 -6.70
N ALA A 85 29.12 15.40 -7.25
CA ALA A 85 28.95 16.51 -8.20
C ALA A 85 29.25 17.89 -7.57
N LEU A 86 29.06 18.02 -6.25
CA LEU A 86 29.32 19.23 -5.49
C LEU A 86 30.73 19.29 -4.88
N GLY A 87 31.58 18.26 -5.12
CA GLY A 87 32.94 18.20 -4.57
C GLY A 87 32.99 18.05 -3.05
N VAL A 88 31.91 17.57 -2.42
CA VAL A 88 31.82 17.41 -0.96
C VAL A 88 32.46 16.08 -0.55
N PRO A 89 33.50 16.08 0.31
CA PRO A 89 34.08 14.84 0.82
C PRO A 89 33.07 14.10 1.71
N SER A 90 32.65 12.91 1.26
CA SER A 90 31.60 12.06 1.84
C SER A 90 32.09 11.16 2.99
N THR A 91 33.40 11.08 3.22
CA THR A 91 33.98 10.17 4.20
C THR A 91 33.81 10.71 5.63
N ALA A 92 32.96 10.03 6.42
CA ALA A 92 32.78 10.19 7.87
C ALA A 92 31.96 11.41 8.39
N LYS A 93 30.81 11.72 7.78
CA LYS A 93 29.83 12.68 8.34
C LYS A 93 28.46 12.04 8.58
N SER A 94 27.75 12.48 9.62
CA SER A 94 26.36 12.07 9.88
C SER A 94 25.48 12.50 8.71
N GLU A 95 24.46 11.72 8.35
CA GLU A 95 23.54 11.99 7.23
C GLU A 95 22.92 13.40 7.33
N MET A 96 22.63 13.85 8.55
CA MET A 96 22.15 15.20 8.86
C MET A 96 23.20 16.28 8.55
N GLN A 97 24.47 16.03 8.90
CA GLN A 97 25.57 16.96 8.61
C GLN A 97 25.86 17.02 7.11
N LEU A 98 25.77 15.90 6.41
CA LEU A 98 25.95 15.85 4.96
C LEU A 98 24.84 16.62 4.24
N LYS A 99 23.58 16.45 4.67
CA LYS A 99 22.44 17.23 4.17
C LYS A 99 22.59 18.73 4.42
N LEU A 100 23.04 19.13 5.62
CA LEU A 100 23.33 20.53 5.97
C LEU A 100 24.50 21.13 5.18
N ASP A 101 25.54 20.35 4.92
CA ASP A 101 26.70 20.77 4.13
C ASP A 101 26.32 20.92 2.65
N ILE A 102 25.51 20.01 2.10
CA ILE A 102 24.97 20.12 0.74
C ILE A 102 24.07 21.35 0.63
N ALA A 103 23.17 21.59 1.59
CA ALA A 103 22.30 22.77 1.59
C ALA A 103 23.12 24.08 1.63
N ARG A 104 24.18 24.14 2.44
CA ARG A 104 25.12 25.28 2.47
C ARG A 104 25.95 25.42 1.19
N ALA A 105 26.35 24.31 0.58
CA ALA A 105 27.11 24.31 -0.66
C ALA A 105 26.26 24.78 -1.85
N VAL A 106 24.99 24.39 -1.92
CA VAL A 106 24.02 24.81 -2.95
C VAL A 106 23.83 26.32 -2.96
N ASP A 107 23.82 26.96 -1.79
CA ASP A 107 23.68 28.42 -1.70
C ASP A 107 24.88 29.15 -2.34
N LYS A 108 26.09 28.60 -2.13
CA LYS A 108 27.37 29.15 -2.64
C LYS A 108 27.81 28.60 -4.00
N ALA A 109 27.10 27.62 -4.55
CA ALA A 109 27.43 26.97 -5.80
C ALA A 109 27.20 27.89 -7.01
N THR A 110 28.02 27.70 -8.04
CA THR A 110 27.85 28.37 -9.33
C THR A 110 26.61 27.83 -10.05
N ASP A 111 26.06 28.62 -10.97
CA ASP A 111 24.87 28.25 -11.74
C ASP A 111 25.03 26.89 -12.46
N GLU A 112 26.23 26.62 -12.97
CA GLU A 112 26.59 25.34 -13.60
C GLU A 112 26.57 24.17 -12.60
N GLN A 113 27.08 24.37 -11.39
CA GLN A 113 27.06 23.37 -10.31
C GLN A 113 25.64 23.10 -9.81
N VAL A 114 24.78 24.12 -9.74
CA VAL A 114 23.36 23.99 -9.37
C VAL A 114 22.61 23.17 -10.40
N VAL A 115 22.86 23.42 -11.69
CA VAL A 115 22.26 22.64 -12.79
C VAL A 115 22.72 21.19 -12.73
N ALA A 116 24.03 20.93 -12.59
CA ALA A 116 24.56 19.58 -12.46
C ALA A 116 23.99 18.82 -11.24
N ALA A 117 23.88 19.47 -10.09
CA ALA A 117 23.30 18.88 -8.88
C ALA A 117 21.80 18.59 -9.03
N SER A 118 21.04 19.49 -9.65
CA SER A 118 19.61 19.29 -9.90
C SER A 118 19.33 18.09 -10.83
N GLN A 119 20.21 17.86 -11.80
CA GLN A 119 20.14 16.69 -12.69
C GLN A 119 20.49 15.39 -11.94
N ALA A 120 21.51 15.42 -11.08
CA ALA A 120 21.92 14.26 -10.29
C ALA A 120 20.85 13.79 -9.28
N ILE A 121 20.06 14.72 -8.73
CA ILE A 121 19.00 14.44 -7.74
C ILE A 121 17.64 14.16 -8.43
N GLY A 122 17.52 14.44 -9.73
CA GLY A 122 16.29 14.22 -10.51
C GLY A 122 15.21 15.29 -10.31
N VAL A 123 15.60 16.48 -9.85
CA VAL A 123 14.71 17.64 -9.60
C VAL A 123 14.80 18.69 -10.72
N TYR A 124 15.68 18.49 -11.71
CA TYR A 124 15.82 19.38 -12.85
C TYR A 124 14.53 19.44 -13.68
N SER A 125 14.05 20.64 -13.94
CA SER A 125 12.96 20.92 -14.88
C SER A 125 13.49 21.79 -16.02
N SER A 126 13.19 21.41 -17.26
CA SER A 126 13.60 22.17 -18.44
C SER A 126 13.07 23.60 -18.38
N GLY A 127 13.97 24.59 -18.43
CA GLY A 127 13.62 26.02 -18.32
C GLY A 127 13.41 26.54 -16.90
N ALA A 128 13.77 25.78 -15.85
CA ALA A 128 13.74 26.28 -14.48
C ALA A 128 14.90 27.25 -14.19
N ASP A 129 14.59 28.38 -13.58
CA ASP A 129 15.60 29.34 -13.12
C ASP A 129 16.48 28.74 -12.02
N VAL A 130 17.76 29.14 -12.00
CA VAL A 130 18.77 28.66 -11.02
C VAL A 130 18.27 28.81 -9.58
N HIS A 131 17.55 29.89 -9.29
CA HIS A 131 17.00 30.13 -7.95
C HIS A 131 15.96 29.07 -7.54
N ARG A 132 15.08 28.67 -8.46
CA ARG A 132 14.10 27.59 -8.22
C ARG A 132 14.78 26.24 -8.08
N LEU A 133 15.85 25.99 -8.85
CA LEU A 133 16.64 24.77 -8.71
C LEU A 133 17.30 24.68 -7.32
N LYS A 134 17.83 25.79 -6.79
CA LYS A 134 18.36 25.84 -5.42
C LYS A 134 17.28 25.47 -4.38
N GLU A 135 16.09 26.07 -4.48
CA GLU A 135 14.97 25.74 -3.59
C GLU A 135 14.53 24.27 -3.69
N GLN A 136 14.43 23.74 -4.92
CA GLN A 136 14.03 22.35 -5.15
C GLN A 136 15.06 21.36 -4.60
N ILE A 137 16.36 21.65 -4.75
CA ILE A 137 17.42 20.83 -4.17
C ILE A 137 17.31 20.85 -2.64
N VAL A 138 17.19 22.01 -1.99
CA VAL A 138 17.08 22.11 -0.52
C VAL A 138 15.83 21.38 -0.02
N LYS A 139 14.68 21.58 -0.67
CA LYS A 139 13.42 20.93 -0.30
C LYS A 139 13.49 19.40 -0.43
N SER A 140 14.20 18.88 -1.43
CA SER A 140 14.37 17.43 -1.63
C SER A 140 15.23 16.77 -0.55
N LEU A 141 16.07 17.54 0.15
CA LEU A 141 16.94 17.03 1.21
C LEU A 141 16.23 16.93 2.57
N ASN A 142 14.99 17.46 2.68
CA ASN A 142 14.15 17.45 3.89
C ASN A 142 14.90 17.98 5.13
N VAL A 143 15.59 19.12 4.96
CA VAL A 143 16.36 19.85 5.98
C VAL A 143 15.67 21.16 6.31
#